data_AF-A0A512DS66-F1
#
_entry.id   AF-A0A512DS66-F1
#
_cell.length_a   1.000
_cell.length_b   1.000
_cell.length_c   1.000
_cell.angle_alpha   90.00
_cell.angle_beta   90.00
_cell.angle_gamma   90.00
#
_symmetry.space_group_name_H-M   'P 1'
#
loop_
_entity.id
_entity.type
_entity.pdbx_description
1 polymer ?
#
loop_
_entity_poly.entity_id
_entity_poly.type
_entity_poly.pdbx_seq_one_letter_code
_entity_poly.pdbx_strand_id
1 'polypeptide(L)'
;MPKLTVGGEVYSAGAEIPDEGLIMAYVDDELDTEGRRYVEGLLARSAEAREIAELMRSSSALLKSAFLDDAEPAEAVSRNSGEQVAPTRENPDAAPMPPAIKQTRPCRPMTGTASGPVRLQRKA
;
A
#
# COMPACT_ATOMS: atom_id res chain seq x y z
N MET A 1 13.77 -24.22 3.46
CA MET A 1 12.47 -23.53 3.60
C MET A 1 12.22 -22.77 2.31
N PRO A 2 11.04 -22.92 1.69
CA PRO A 2 10.73 -22.20 0.45
C PRO A 2 10.66 -20.70 0.75
N LYS A 3 11.33 -19.91 -0.09
CA LYS A 3 11.34 -18.46 -0.03
C LYS A 3 10.63 -17.95 -1.28
N LEU A 4 9.64 -17.08 -1.11
CA LEU A 4 8.92 -16.42 -2.19
C LEU A 4 9.39 -14.96 -2.24
N THR A 5 9.57 -14.42 -3.44
CA THR A 5 9.87 -12.99 -3.62
C THR A 5 8.67 -12.30 -4.25
N VAL A 6 8.07 -11.31 -3.57
CA VAL A 6 6.98 -10.49 -4.12
C VAL A 6 7.40 -9.03 -4.03
N GLY A 7 7.33 -8.28 -5.13
CA GLY A 7 7.67 -6.85 -5.14
C GLY A 7 9.12 -6.50 -4.74
N GLY A 8 10.04 -7.47 -4.71
CA GLY A 8 11.42 -7.30 -4.24
C GLY A 8 11.65 -7.65 -2.77
N GLU A 9 10.58 -7.98 -2.02
CA GLU A 9 10.68 -8.48 -0.65
C GLU A 9 10.69 -10.01 -0.60
N VAL A 10 11.44 -10.58 0.36
CA VAL A 10 11.62 -12.03 0.49
C VAL A 10 10.82 -12.56 1.68
N TYR A 11 9.83 -13.38 1.38
CA TYR A 11 8.96 -14.04 2.35
C TYR A 11 9.45 -15.46 2.61
N SER A 12 9.55 -15.85 3.88
CA SER A 12 9.97 -17.20 4.28
C SER A 12 8.77 -17.95 4.86
N ALA A 13 8.40 -19.08 4.25
CA ALA A 13 7.42 -19.98 4.85
C ALA A 13 7.99 -20.57 6.14
N GLY A 14 7.37 -20.25 7.28
CA GLY A 14 7.77 -20.77 8.59
C GLY A 14 7.88 -19.73 9.71
N ALA A 15 7.61 -18.45 9.45
CA ALA A 15 7.31 -17.52 10.55
C ALA A 15 6.00 -17.97 11.21
N GLU A 16 6.00 -18.12 12.54
CA GLU A 16 4.81 -18.51 13.33
C GLU A 16 3.61 -17.59 13.10
N ILE A 17 3.86 -16.36 12.67
CA ILE A 17 2.85 -15.33 12.43
C ILE A 17 2.64 -15.17 10.92
N PRO A 18 1.39 -15.28 10.41
CA PRO A 18 1.07 -15.04 9.02
C PRO A 18 1.42 -13.60 8.62
N ASP A 19 1.97 -13.43 7.41
CA ASP A 19 2.23 -12.09 6.89
C ASP A 19 0.92 -11.42 6.46
N GLU A 20 0.45 -10.47 7.25
CA GLU A 20 -0.79 -9.73 7.01
C GLU A 20 -0.77 -8.94 5.70
N GLY A 21 0.37 -8.36 5.32
CA GLY A 21 0.50 -7.61 4.07
C GLY A 21 0.30 -8.50 2.86
N LEU A 22 0.88 -9.70 2.90
CA LEU A 22 0.70 -10.70 1.85
C LEU A 22 -0.74 -11.22 1.76
N ILE A 23 -1.42 -11.39 2.91
CA ILE A 23 -2.83 -11.79 2.95
C ILE A 23 -3.72 -10.66 2.41
N MET A 24 -3.42 -9.40 2.71
CA MET A 24 -4.17 -8.25 2.18
C MET A 24 -4.05 -8.19 0.65
N ALA A 25 -2.85 -8.30 0.10
CA ALA A 25 -2.64 -8.36 -1.35
C ALA A 25 -3.38 -9.53 -2.02
N TYR A 26 -3.51 -10.67 -1.32
CA TYR A 26 -4.34 -11.79 -1.79
C TYR A 26 -5.85 -11.44 -1.80
N VAL A 27 -6.34 -10.76 -0.76
CA VAL A 27 -7.75 -10.35 -0.65
C VAL A 27 -8.14 -9.31 -1.71
N ASP A 28 -7.23 -8.41 -2.05
CA ASP A 28 -7.43 -7.38 -3.08
C ASP A 28 -7.12 -7.85 -4.51
N ASP A 29 -6.79 -9.14 -4.68
CA ASP A 29 -6.49 -9.78 -5.98
C ASP A 29 -5.23 -9.24 -6.68
N GLU A 30 -4.31 -8.63 -5.93
CA GLU A 30 -3.09 -8.00 -6.44
C GLU A 30 -1.91 -8.97 -6.61
N LEU A 31 -2.04 -10.20 -6.11
CA LEU A 31 -0.99 -11.21 -6.23
C LEU A 31 -0.96 -11.86 -7.62
N ASP A 32 0.26 -12.15 -8.08
CA ASP A 32 0.48 -13.02 -9.21
C ASP A 32 0.10 -14.49 -8.91
N THR A 33 0.20 -15.35 -9.93
CA THR A 33 -0.21 -16.76 -9.81
C THR A 33 0.63 -17.51 -8.76
N GLU A 34 1.91 -17.17 -8.61
CA GLU A 34 2.79 -17.85 -7.66
C GLU A 34 2.47 -17.44 -6.23
N GLY A 35 2.33 -16.14 -5.97
CA GLY A 35 1.92 -15.58 -4.69
C GLY A 35 0.54 -16.07 -4.27
N ARG A 36 -0.42 -16.16 -5.20
CA ARG A 36 -1.75 -16.70 -4.92
C ARG A 36 -1.69 -18.14 -4.42
N ARG A 37 -0.96 -19.02 -5.13
CA ARG A 37 -0.80 -20.43 -4.74
C ARG A 37 -0.09 -20.58 -3.40
N TYR A 38 0.87 -19.70 -3.12
CA TYR A 38 1.55 -19.67 -1.84
C TYR A 38 0.58 -19.36 -0.69
N VAL A 39 -0.22 -18.30 -0.83
CA VAL A 39 -1.20 -17.89 0.19
C VAL A 39 -2.31 -18.94 0.33
N GLU A 40 -2.79 -19.55 -0.75
CA GLU A 40 -3.73 -20.68 -0.68
C GLU A 40 -3.16 -21.85 0.13
N GLY A 41 -1.88 -22.18 -0.07
CA GLY A 41 -1.19 -23.17 0.73
C GLY A 41 -1.05 -22.77 2.20
N LEU A 42 -0.86 -21.48 2.49
CA LEU A 42 -0.82 -20.93 3.85
C LEU A 42 -2.19 -21.05 4.54
N LEU A 43 -3.25 -20.61 3.87
CA LEU A 43 -4.64 -20.66 4.35
C LEU A 43 -5.10 -22.11 4.61
N ALA A 44 -4.66 -23.06 3.80
CA ALA A 44 -4.97 -24.47 4.00
C ALA A 44 -4.36 -25.05 5.30
N ARG A 45 -3.27 -24.46 5.80
CA ARG A 45 -2.51 -24.99 6.95
C ARG A 45 -2.66 -24.18 8.23
N SER A 46 -3.01 -22.89 8.14
CA SER A 46 -3.13 -21.99 9.29
C SER A 46 -4.58 -21.56 9.51
N ALA A 47 -5.08 -21.71 10.74
CA ALA A 47 -6.38 -21.17 11.15
C ALA A 47 -6.33 -19.65 11.28
N GLU A 48 -5.27 -19.13 11.91
CA GLU A 48 -5.03 -17.70 12.08
C GLU A 48 -4.97 -16.96 10.74
N ALA A 49 -4.30 -17.52 9.73
CA ALA A 49 -4.26 -16.92 8.40
C ALA A 49 -5.66 -16.81 7.76
N ARG A 50 -6.54 -17.79 8.03
CA ARG A 50 -7.93 -17.76 7.55
C ARG A 50 -8.74 -16.69 8.25
N GLU A 51 -8.59 -16.56 9.56
CA GLU A 51 -9.26 -15.51 10.36
C GLU A 51 -8.84 -14.12 9.90
N ILE A 52 -7.54 -13.89 9.66
CA ILE A 52 -7.02 -12.63 9.13
C ILE A 52 -7.62 -12.34 7.74
N ALA A 53 -7.61 -13.33 6.84
CA ALA A 53 -8.17 -13.17 5.49
C ALA A 53 -9.68 -12.87 5.51
N GLU A 54 -10.43 -13.50 6.41
CA GLU A 54 -11.87 -13.27 6.59
C GLU A 54 -12.16 -11.87 7.14
N LEU A 55 -11.39 -11.42 8.14
CA LEU A 55 -11.48 -10.07 8.69
C LEU A 55 -11.21 -9.02 7.61
N MET A 56 -10.12 -9.18 6.86
CA MET A 56 -9.73 -8.26 5.77
C MET A 56 -10.79 -8.22 4.66
N ARG A 57 -11.32 -9.37 4.27
CA ARG A 57 -12.39 -9.44 3.26
C ARG A 57 -13.65 -8.72 3.71
N SER A 58 -14.04 -8.89 4.98
CA SER A 58 -15.19 -8.21 5.57
C SER A 58 -14.99 -6.70 5.60
N SER A 59 -13.80 -6.23 5.99
CA SER A 59 -13.43 -4.81 5.98
C SER A 59 -13.44 -4.22 4.56
N SER A 60 -12.82 -4.91 3.60
CA SER A 60 -12.78 -4.50 2.17
C SER A 60 -14.19 -4.42 1.58
N ALA A 61 -15.07 -5.37 1.93
CA ALA A 61 -16.47 -5.35 1.49
C ALA A 61 -17.24 -4.13 2.03
N LEU A 62 -17.10 -3.81 3.32
CA LEU A 62 -17.75 -2.63 3.92
C LEU A 62 -17.29 -1.32 3.26
N LEU A 63 -15.98 -1.19 3.00
CA LEU A 63 -15.44 -0.03 2.31
C LEU A 63 -15.96 0.06 0.87
N LYS A 64 -15.95 -1.05 0.13
CA LYS A 64 -16.47 -1.11 -1.24
C LYS A 64 -17.94 -0.72 -1.30
N SER A 65 -18.79 -1.21 -0.39
CA SER A 65 -20.21 -0.82 -0.35
C SER A 65 -20.43 0.66 -0.03
N ALA A 66 -19.54 1.28 0.76
CA ALA A 66 -19.70 2.69 1.12
C ALA A 66 -19.43 3.67 -0.03
N PHE A 67 -18.74 3.23 -1.09
CA PHE A 67 -18.29 4.11 -2.18
C PHE A 67 -18.67 3.65 -3.59
N LEU A 68 -19.12 2.40 -3.79
CA LEU A 68 -19.40 1.84 -5.12
C LEU A 68 -20.90 1.71 -5.46
N ASP A 69 -21.81 1.92 -4.51
CA ASP A 69 -23.26 1.81 -4.75
C ASP A 69 -23.87 3.02 -5.50
N ASP A 70 -23.12 4.10 -5.73
CA ASP A 70 -23.57 5.29 -6.50
C ASP A 70 -23.15 5.28 -7.99
N ALA A 71 -22.52 4.21 -8.48
CA ALA A 71 -22.18 4.07 -9.89
C ALA A 71 -23.38 3.55 -10.69
N GLU A 72 -24.30 4.46 -11.05
CA GLU A 72 -25.31 4.23 -12.09
C GLU A 72 -24.71 3.55 -13.34
N PRO A 73 -25.39 2.56 -13.94
CA PRO A 73 -24.89 1.89 -15.14
C PRO A 73 -24.98 2.87 -16.32
N ALA A 74 -23.84 3.47 -16.69
CA ALA A 74 -23.70 4.22 -17.92
C ALA A 74 -23.72 3.27 -19.13
N GLU A 75 -24.90 2.78 -19.48
CA GLU A 75 -25.14 2.27 -20.82
C GLU A 75 -25.20 3.42 -21.84
N ALA A 76 -24.53 3.19 -22.97
CA ALA A 76 -24.77 3.78 -24.29
C ALA A 76 -24.38 5.26 -24.54
N VAL A 77 -23.11 5.50 -24.86
CA VAL A 77 -22.77 6.34 -26.03
C VAL A 77 -21.76 5.62 -26.91
N SER A 78 -22.32 4.89 -27.89
CA SER A 78 -21.61 4.47 -29.08
C SER A 78 -21.53 5.64 -30.07
N ARG A 79 -20.35 5.80 -30.68
CA ARG A 79 -20.03 6.55 -31.92
C ARG A 79 -19.86 8.07 -31.81
N ASN A 80 -18.62 8.54 -31.95
CA ASN A 80 -18.11 9.00 -33.26
C ASN A 80 -16.64 9.44 -33.18
N SER A 81 -15.87 8.95 -34.14
CA SER A 81 -14.55 9.42 -34.54
C SER A 81 -14.55 10.92 -34.87
N GLY A 82 -13.46 11.62 -34.61
CA GLY A 82 -13.26 12.96 -35.15
C GLY A 82 -12.27 13.80 -34.37
N GLU A 83 -11.01 13.69 -34.79
CA GLU A 83 -10.01 14.75 -34.86
C GLU A 83 -10.41 16.20 -34.48
N GLN A 84 -9.44 16.85 -33.84
CA GLN A 84 -9.05 18.27 -33.97
C GLN A 84 -9.39 19.29 -32.86
N VAL A 85 -8.27 19.79 -32.32
CA VAL A 85 -7.91 21.21 -32.16
C VAL A 85 -8.51 21.93 -30.94
N ALA A 86 -7.63 22.13 -29.96
CA ALA A 86 -7.75 23.16 -28.95
C ALA A 86 -7.90 24.55 -29.58
N PRO A 87 -8.60 25.47 -28.89
CA PRO A 87 -7.92 26.70 -28.56
C PRO A 87 -8.03 27.04 -27.07
N THR A 88 -6.89 27.45 -26.55
CA THR A 88 -6.65 28.20 -25.33
C THR A 88 -7.80 29.13 -24.96
N ARG A 89 -8.46 28.85 -23.83
CA ARG A 89 -9.20 29.86 -23.07
C ARG A 89 -8.34 30.23 -21.86
N GLU A 90 -7.71 31.40 -21.94
CA GLU A 90 -7.16 32.09 -20.78
C GLU A 90 -8.27 32.28 -19.75
N ASN A 91 -8.06 31.73 -18.55
CA ASN A 91 -8.94 31.90 -17.42
C ASN A 91 -8.48 33.16 -16.65
N PRO A 92 -9.27 34.25 -16.59
CA PRO A 92 -8.88 35.46 -15.86
C PRO A 92 -9.05 35.31 -14.34
N ASP A 93 -9.40 34.13 -13.84
CA ASP A 93 -9.55 33.83 -12.40
C ASP A 93 -8.44 32.89 -11.89
N ALA A 94 -7.21 33.17 -12.32
CA ALA A 94 -6.03 32.56 -11.74
C ALA A 94 -5.81 33.15 -10.34
N ALA A 95 -6.30 32.44 -9.32
CA ALA A 95 -5.95 32.70 -7.94
C ALA A 95 -4.42 32.85 -7.81
N PRO A 96 -3.91 33.87 -7.08
CA PRO A 96 -2.49 34.12 -7.01
C PRO A 96 -1.78 32.91 -6.42
N MET A 97 -0.76 32.42 -7.15
CA MET A 97 0.15 31.37 -6.67
C MET A 97 0.65 31.71 -5.26
N PRO A 98 0.72 30.74 -4.33
CA PRO A 98 1.41 30.98 -3.07
C PRO A 98 2.89 31.31 -3.35
N PRO A 99 3.49 32.26 -2.62
CA PRO A 99 4.88 32.61 -2.83
C PRO A 99 5.78 31.40 -2.58
N ALA A 100 6.75 31.20 -3.47
CA ALA A 100 7.78 30.18 -3.35
C ALA A 100 8.51 30.34 -2.01
N ILE A 101 8.28 29.41 -1.09
CA ILE A 101 9.04 29.28 0.16
C ILE A 101 10.46 28.87 -0.23
N LYS A 102 11.36 29.84 -0.29
CA LYS A 102 12.80 29.59 -0.32
C LYS A 102 13.18 28.98 1.03
N GLN A 103 13.16 27.65 1.14
CA GLN A 103 13.80 26.95 2.26
C GLN A 103 15.31 27.15 2.15
N THR A 104 15.83 28.24 2.72
CA THR A 104 17.22 28.32 3.14
C THR A 104 17.36 27.50 4.41
N ARG A 105 17.82 26.25 4.30
CA ARG A 105 18.35 25.50 5.44
C ARG A 105 19.77 25.99 5.71
N PRO A 106 20.06 26.71 6.81
CA PRO A 106 21.42 26.74 7.31
C PRO A 106 21.72 25.37 7.92
N CYS A 107 22.62 24.64 7.25
CA CYS A 107 23.30 23.48 7.82
C CYS A 107 23.91 23.88 9.17
N ARG A 108 23.52 23.21 10.24
CA ARG A 108 24.22 23.29 11.53
C ARG A 108 25.03 22.01 11.70
N PRO A 109 26.36 22.04 11.53
CA PRO A 109 27.22 21.00 12.10
C PRO A 109 27.50 21.32 13.57
N MET A 110 27.99 20.31 14.29
CA MET A 110 28.61 20.26 15.62
C MET A 110 27.87 19.29 16.55
N THR A 111 28.30 18.04 16.60
CA THR A 111 29.32 17.48 17.52
C THR A 111 28.85 17.35 18.98
N GLY A 112 28.88 16.10 19.47
CA GLY A 112 29.21 15.76 20.85
C GLY A 112 28.04 15.59 21.82
N THR A 113 27.65 14.34 22.09
CA THR A 113 27.92 13.71 23.40
C THR A 113 27.54 12.23 23.35
N ALA A 114 28.56 11.37 23.47
CA ALA A 114 28.38 9.96 23.71
C ALA A 114 27.76 9.78 25.11
N SER A 115 26.52 9.28 25.17
CA SER A 115 25.97 8.69 26.38
C SER A 115 26.42 7.22 26.44
N GLY A 116 27.07 6.86 27.54
CA GLY A 116 27.98 5.71 27.64
C GLY A 116 27.33 4.32 27.72
N PRO A 117 28.17 3.26 27.77
CA PRO A 117 27.69 1.88 27.86
C PRO A 117 27.20 1.55 29.27
N VAL A 118 25.91 1.20 29.39
CA VAL A 118 25.40 0.54 30.60
C VAL A 118 25.91 -0.90 30.64
N ARG A 119 27.01 -1.07 31.37
CA ARG A 119 27.63 -2.35 31.69
C ARG A 119 26.78 -3.07 32.73
N LEU A 120 25.90 -3.97 32.31
CA LEU A 120 25.23 -4.91 33.22
C LEU A 120 26.26 -5.93 33.73
N GLN A 121 26.68 -5.76 34.99
CA GLN A 121 27.46 -6.77 35.69
C GLN A 121 26.58 -7.99 35.99
N ARG A 122 27.01 -9.16 35.52
CA ARG A 122 26.53 -10.44 36.04
C ARG A 122 26.94 -10.54 37.52
N LYS A 123 26.00 -10.87 38.39
CA LYS A 123 26.29 -11.37 39.74
C LYS A 123 26.17 -12.89 39.74
N ALA A 124 27.12 -13.49 40.46
CA ALA A 124 27.48 -14.90 40.56
C ALA A 124 26.33 -15.83 40.91
#